data_AF-A0AAW0LI70-F1
#
_entry.id   AF-A0AAW0LI70-F1
#
_cell.length_a   1.000
_cell.length_b   1.000
_cell.length_c   1.000
_cell.angle_alpha   90.00
_cell.angle_beta   90.00
_cell.angle_gamma   90.00
#
_symmetry.space_group_name_H-M   'P 1'
#
loop_
_entity.id
_entity.type
_entity.pdbx_description
1 polymer ?
#
loop_
_entity_poly.entity_id
_entity_poly.type
_entity_poly.pdbx_seq_one_letter_code
_entity_poly.pdbx_strand_id
1 'polypeptide(L)'
;MNEDSPFSEMTEQLKRIAVVVTVLSHGPVNANELHKVVMNVEGFEEDMLDEAFDHLVNDEKAGRAFMAKNDRMRKIWFEKFFNKTF
;
A
#
# COMPACT_ATOMS: atom_id res chain seq x y z
N MET A 1 36.56 -23.11 -10.77
CA MET A 1 35.15 -22.90 -10.40
C MET A 1 34.72 -21.72 -11.25
N ASN A 2 34.07 -21.96 -12.38
CA ASN A 2 33.75 -20.90 -13.35
C ASN A 2 32.35 -20.39 -12.98
N GLU A 3 32.29 -19.31 -12.20
CA GLU A 3 31.03 -18.70 -11.82
C GLU A 3 30.40 -17.86 -12.95
N ASP A 4 31.14 -17.66 -14.06
CA ASP A 4 30.70 -16.89 -15.23
C ASP A 4 30.05 -17.79 -16.31
N SER A 5 29.12 -18.65 -15.92
CA SER A 5 28.26 -19.33 -16.89
C SER A 5 27.22 -18.31 -17.41
N PRO A 6 27.02 -18.16 -18.73
CA PRO A 6 25.98 -17.28 -19.29
C PRO A 6 24.57 -17.56 -18.73
N PHE A 7 24.34 -18.78 -18.24
CA PHE A 7 23.12 -19.19 -17.56
C PHE A 7 22.95 -18.56 -16.18
N SER A 8 24.03 -18.26 -15.47
CA SER A 8 24.01 -17.59 -14.16
C SER A 8 23.50 -16.16 -14.31
N GLU A 9 24.06 -15.41 -15.27
CA GLU A 9 23.65 -14.04 -15.54
C GLU A 9 22.20 -13.96 -16.03
N MET A 10 21.80 -14.85 -16.93
CA MET A 10 20.42 -14.94 -17.40
C MET A 10 19.44 -15.29 -16.26
N THR A 11 19.84 -16.16 -15.33
CA THR A 11 19.03 -16.53 -14.17
C THR A 11 18.83 -15.33 -13.23
N GLU A 12 19.89 -14.55 -12.98
CA GLU A 12 19.81 -13.34 -12.16
C GLU A 12 18.93 -12.26 -12.80
N GLN A 13 19.02 -12.09 -14.13
CA GLN A 13 18.14 -11.18 -14.85
C GLN A 13 16.66 -11.61 -14.77
N LEU A 14 16.38 -12.91 -14.92
CA LEU A 14 15.02 -13.46 -14.78
C LEU A 14 14.44 -13.25 -13.37
N LYS A 15 15.24 -13.43 -12.32
CA LYS A 15 14.81 -13.13 -10.94
C LYS A 15 14.44 -11.65 -10.76
N ARG A 16 15.26 -10.74 -11.30
CA ARG A 16 14.99 -9.30 -11.24
C ARG A 16 13.70 -8.94 -11.98
N ILE A 17 13.48 -9.51 -13.16
CA ILE A 17 12.23 -9.34 -13.93
C ILE A 17 11.04 -9.87 -13.12
N ALA A 18 11.12 -11.05 -12.51
CA ALA A 18 10.04 -11.59 -11.69
C ALA A 18 9.68 -10.66 -10.51
N VAL A 19 10.67 -10.07 -9.85
CA VAL A 19 10.45 -9.07 -8.78
C VAL A 19 9.77 -7.82 -9.33
N VAL A 20 10.27 -7.26 -10.43
CA VAL A 20 9.69 -6.06 -11.06
C VAL A 20 8.25 -6.34 -11.54
N VAL A 21 8.00 -7.48 -12.20
CA VAL A 21 6.67 -7.90 -12.63
C VAL A 21 5.73 -8.08 -11.45
N THR A 22 6.20 -8.63 -10.33
CA THR A 22 5.39 -8.74 -9.11
C THR A 22 5.04 -7.36 -8.55
N VAL A 23 5.97 -6.41 -8.55
CA VAL A 23 5.69 -5.03 -8.11
C VAL A 23 4.67 -4.37 -9.06
N LEU A 24 4.83 -4.55 -10.37
CA LEU A 24 3.94 -3.99 -11.40
C LEU A 24 2.56 -4.67 -11.43
N SER A 25 2.47 -5.96 -11.08
CA SER A 25 1.23 -6.73 -11.14
C SER A 25 0.23 -6.33 -10.05
N HIS A 26 0.67 -5.64 -9.00
CA HIS A 26 -0.23 -5.20 -7.93
C HIS A 26 -1.14 -4.03 -8.33
N GLY A 27 -0.93 -3.44 -9.52
CA GLY A 27 -1.74 -2.34 -10.03
C GLY A 27 -1.74 -1.10 -9.13
N PRO A 28 -2.14 0.07 -9.66
CA PRO A 28 -2.41 1.21 -8.81
C PRO A 28 -3.55 0.88 -7.84
N VAL A 29 -3.44 1.33 -6.58
CA VAL A 29 -4.57 1.30 -5.65
C VAL A 29 -5.75 2.00 -6.32
N ASN A 30 -6.89 1.31 -6.41
CA ASN A 30 -8.10 1.92 -6.95
C ASN A 30 -8.54 3.07 -6.03
N ALA A 31 -8.23 4.31 -6.41
CA ALA A 31 -8.48 5.50 -5.60
C ALA A 31 -9.96 5.65 -5.22
N ASN A 32 -10.88 5.24 -6.10
CA ASN A 32 -12.31 5.27 -5.80
C ASN A 32 -12.71 4.26 -4.71
N GLU A 33 -12.08 3.09 -4.68
CA GLU A 33 -12.31 2.10 -3.61
C GLU A 33 -11.65 2.55 -2.31
N LEU A 34 -10.41 3.07 -2.39
CA LEU A 34 -9.71 3.63 -1.24
C LEU A 34 -10.51 4.75 -0.58
N HIS A 35 -11.05 5.67 -1.39
CA HIS A 35 -11.91 6.75 -0.91
C HIS A 35 -13.11 6.21 -0.13
N LYS A 36 -13.85 5.25 -0.69
CA LYS A 36 -15.00 4.65 0.00
C LYS A 36 -14.61 4.00 1.34
N VAL A 37 -13.47 3.31 1.36
CA VAL A 37 -13.00 2.64 2.58
C VAL A 37 -12.56 3.64 3.64
N VAL A 38 -11.88 4.72 3.24
CA VAL A 38 -11.47 5.80 4.13
C VAL A 38 -12.69 6.52 4.71
N MET A 39 -13.64 6.93 3.87
CA MET A 39 -14.83 7.68 4.31
C MET A 39 -15.78 6.88 5.20
N ASN A 40 -15.64 5.54 5.23
CA ASN A 40 -16.43 4.68 6.11
C ASN A 40 -15.81 4.50 7.51
N VAL A 41 -14.66 5.11 7.81
CA VAL A 41 -14.05 5.00 9.15
C VAL A 41 -14.80 5.91 10.12
N GLU A 42 -15.53 5.30 11.05
CA GLU A 42 -16.32 6.02 12.05
C GLU A 42 -15.47 6.71 13.13
N GLY A 43 -15.96 7.85 13.62
CA GLY A 43 -15.39 8.57 14.76
C GLY A 43 -14.35 9.64 14.40
N PHE A 44 -14.24 9.97 13.11
CA PHE A 44 -13.38 11.03 12.60
C PHE A 44 -14.21 12.03 11.78
N GLU A 45 -13.81 13.30 11.82
CA GLU A 45 -14.41 14.36 11.02
C GLU A 45 -14.01 14.19 9.54
N GLU A 46 -14.86 14.68 8.64
CA GLU A 46 -14.68 14.49 7.19
C GLU A 46 -13.37 15.11 6.66
N ASP A 47 -12.94 16.24 7.23
CA ASP A 47 -11.66 16.88 6.91
C ASP A 47 -10.45 16.02 7.25
N MET A 48 -10.51 15.30 8.38
CA MET A 48 -9.48 14.33 8.77
C MET A 48 -9.47 13.10 7.85
N LEU A 49 -10.65 12.65 7.40
CA LEU A 49 -10.75 11.54 6.45
C LEU A 49 -10.15 11.93 5.09
N ASP A 50 -10.38 13.16 4.63
CA ASP A 50 -9.81 13.72 3.40
C ASP A 50 -8.27 13.83 3.47
N GLU A 51 -7.73 14.38 4.56
CA GLU A 51 -6.26 14.47 4.76
C GLU A 51 -5.59 13.09 4.76
N ALA A 52 -6.22 12.10 5.41
CA ALA A 52 -5.70 10.74 5.42
C ALA A 52 -5.83 10.06 4.05
N PHE A 53 -6.89 10.34 3.30
CA PHE A 53 -7.04 9.87 1.93
C PHE A 53 -5.94 10.41 1.03
N ASP A 54 -5.67 11.72 1.07
CA ASP A 54 -4.57 12.36 0.33
C ASP A 54 -3.23 11.72 0.67
N HIS A 55 -2.96 11.45 1.94
CA HIS A 55 -1.76 10.73 2.36
C HIS A 55 -1.66 9.32 1.75
N LEU A 56 -2.75 8.54 1.81
CA LEU A 56 -2.79 7.14 1.34
C LEU A 56 -2.75 7.03 -0.19
N VAL A 57 -3.22 8.04 -0.92
CA VAL A 57 -3.08 8.14 -2.38
C VAL A 57 -1.64 8.49 -2.76
N ASN A 58 -1.01 9.40 -2.01
CA ASN A 58 0.37 9.81 -2.26
C ASN A 58 1.40 8.73 -1.87
N ASP A 59 1.15 7.96 -0.82
CA ASP A 59 1.91 6.75 -0.47
C ASP A 59 1.11 5.49 -0.84
N GLU A 60 1.29 5.03 -2.07
CA GLU A 60 0.61 3.86 -2.62
C GLU A 60 0.83 2.58 -1.77
N LYS A 61 2.00 2.44 -1.11
CA LYS A 61 2.27 1.30 -0.24
C LYS A 61 1.42 1.40 1.03
N ALA A 62 1.29 2.58 1.62
CA ALA A 62 0.39 2.83 2.74
C ALA A 62 -1.08 2.60 2.33
N GLY A 63 -1.51 3.11 1.17
CA GLY A 63 -2.85 2.89 0.60
C GLY A 63 -3.20 1.40 0.46
N ARG A 64 -2.31 0.60 -0.14
CA ARG A 64 -2.49 -0.87 -0.21
C ARG A 64 -2.58 -1.51 1.17
N ALA A 65 -1.67 -1.15 2.07
CA ALA A 65 -1.63 -1.71 3.41
C ALA A 65 -2.89 -1.32 4.22
N PHE A 66 -3.47 -0.16 3.98
CA PHE A 66 -4.71 0.30 4.60
C PHE A 66 -5.93 -0.47 4.07
N MET A 67 -6.01 -0.68 2.74
CA MET A 67 -7.09 -1.46 2.13
C MET A 67 -7.16 -2.90 2.66
N ALA A 68 -6.00 -3.51 2.94
CA ALA A 68 -5.91 -4.88 3.49
C ALA A 68 -6.32 -4.99 4.98
N LYS A 69 -6.47 -3.87 5.70
CA LYS A 69 -6.90 -3.86 7.11
C LYS A 69 -8.40 -4.11 7.22
N ASN A 70 -8.84 -4.71 8.31
CA ASN A 70 -10.26 -4.69 8.69
C ASN A 70 -10.63 -3.36 9.39
N ASP A 71 -11.92 -3.15 9.64
CA ASP A 71 -12.44 -1.87 10.15
C ASP A 71 -11.80 -1.44 11.48
N ARG A 72 -11.61 -2.38 12.41
CA ARG A 72 -10.91 -2.10 13.68
C ARG A 72 -9.48 -1.63 13.46
N MET A 73 -8.75 -2.28 12.55
CA MET A 73 -7.37 -1.92 12.26
C MET A 73 -7.26 -0.60 11.50
N ARG A 74 -8.25 -0.25 10.66
CA ARG A 74 -8.34 1.05 9.99
C ARG A 74 -8.55 2.16 11.01
N LYS A 75 -9.45 1.98 11.98
CA LYS A 75 -9.64 2.92 13.09
C LYS A 75 -8.36 3.15 13.90
N ILE A 76 -7.68 2.08 14.30
CA ILE A 76 -6.38 2.17 15.01
C ILE A 76 -5.31 2.87 14.17
N TRP A 77 -5.33 2.66 12.85
CA TRP A 77 -4.39 3.35 11.97
C TRP A 77 -4.65 4.86 11.96
N PHE A 78 -5.91 5.28 11.88
CA PHE A 78 -6.31 6.69 11.96
C PHE A 78 -5.95 7.34 13.31
N GLU A 79 -6.21 6.65 14.42
CA GLU A 79 -5.80 7.05 15.76
C GLU A 79 -4.29 7.35 15.82
N LYS A 80 -3.48 6.44 15.28
CA LYS A 80 -2.02 6.61 15.22
C LYS A 80 -1.59 7.72 14.27
N PHE A 81 -2.23 7.83 13.11
CA PHE A 81 -1.89 8.83 12.09
C PHE A 81 -2.08 10.26 12.63
N PHE A 82 -3.17 10.49 13.36
CA PHE A 82 -3.49 11.79 13.94
C PHE A 82 -3.01 12.01 15.37
N ASN A 83 -2.24 11.07 15.94
CA ASN A 83 -1.88 11.06 17.37
C ASN A 83 -3.10 11.24 18.30
N LYS A 84 -4.26 10.69 17.95
CA LYS A 84 -5.48 10.69 18.76
C LYS A 84 -5.71 9.29 19.32
N THR A 85 -6.05 9.20 20.61
CA THR A 85 -6.53 7.96 21.24
C THR A 85 -7.97 8.23 21.68
N PHE A 86 -8.94 7.48 21.15
CA PHE A 86 -10.35 7.59 21.53
C PHE A 86 -10.73 6.51 22.55
#